data_AF-D2A3Q5-F1
#
_entry.id   AF-D2A3Q5-F1
#
_cell.length_a   1.000
_cell.length_b   1.000
_cell.length_c   1.000
_cell.angle_alpha   90.00
_cell.angle_beta   90.00
_cell.angle_gamma   90.00
#
_symmetry.space_group_name_H-M   'P 1'
#
loop_
_entity.id
_entity.type
_entity.pdbx_description
1 polymer ?
#
loop_
_entity_poly.entity_id
_entity_poly.type
_entity_poly.pdbx_seq_one_letter_code
_entity_poly.pdbx_strand_id
1 'polypeptide(L)'
;MSLRTFLFRQLPRTIYHTQKYSPHVPLLQSEAHNLNLCPRRFNHKAIKCWQCGIERKNLGELFCEQCNYIQSPPEKDNYFKIFELEEKFSIDPKQLTSKYRQMQGLLHPDKFSNKSDTEKDISAEFSSLVNKAYNTLQTPLKRAIHLLHLKGAVIDEDQRVEDPEFLMEIMELNEEVENADSDEKLKKLKLKNDSELSKIANEINKCFETGEINKAKENIIKMKYFNSVSVHINNLIREKGITE
;
A
#
# COMPACT_ATOMS: atom_id res chain seq x y z
N MET A 1 7.26 11.79 -36.95
CA MET A 1 7.91 11.42 -35.67
C MET A 1 6.80 11.25 -34.64
N SER A 2 6.67 10.08 -34.01
CA SER A 2 5.45 9.68 -33.29
C SER A 2 5.29 10.43 -31.95
N LEU A 3 4.06 10.92 -31.71
CA LEU A 3 3.53 11.55 -30.48
C LEU A 3 3.83 10.78 -29.17
N ARG A 4 4.27 9.52 -29.26
CA ARG A 4 4.65 8.66 -28.13
C ARG A 4 5.98 9.02 -27.46
N THR A 5 6.86 9.76 -28.13
CA THR A 5 8.27 9.88 -27.67
C THR A 5 8.51 11.04 -26.71
N PHE A 6 7.64 12.06 -26.67
CA PHE A 6 7.91 13.28 -25.89
C PHE A 6 7.61 13.16 -24.39
N LEU A 7 6.55 12.45 -24.00
CA LEU A 7 6.18 12.24 -22.58
C LEU A 7 7.17 11.37 -21.78
N PHE A 8 8.14 10.72 -22.44
CA PHE A 8 8.98 9.70 -21.81
C PHE A 8 10.42 10.14 -21.51
N ARG A 9 10.79 11.41 -21.76
CA ARG A 9 12.15 11.90 -21.50
C ARG A 9 12.37 12.54 -20.11
N GLN A 10 11.32 12.71 -19.29
CA GLN A 10 11.42 13.31 -17.95
C GLN A 10 10.88 12.46 -16.79
N LEU A 11 10.77 11.14 -16.95
CA LEU A 11 10.51 10.24 -15.81
C LEU A 11 11.83 9.60 -15.34
N PRO A 12 12.28 9.82 -14.09
CA PRO A 12 13.49 9.17 -13.60
C PRO A 12 13.29 7.65 -13.57
N ARG A 13 14.06 6.95 -14.40
CA ARG A 13 14.22 5.48 -14.39
C ARG A 13 15.08 5.07 -13.20
N THR A 14 14.53 5.07 -12.00
CA THR A 14 15.07 4.42 -10.78
C THR A 14 13.93 4.54 -9.74
N ILE A 15 13.42 3.54 -9.03
CA ILE A 15 14.00 2.39 -8.33
C ILE A 15 12.83 1.42 -8.11
N TYR A 16 12.75 0.27 -8.78
CA TYR A 16 12.14 -0.96 -8.24
C TYR A 16 12.74 -2.15 -9.00
N HIS A 17 13.81 -2.72 -8.44
CA HIS A 17 14.44 -3.93 -8.94
C HIS A 17 14.14 -5.08 -7.97
N THR A 18 13.69 -6.21 -8.55
CA THR A 18 13.52 -7.58 -8.00
C THR A 18 12.48 -7.79 -6.90
N GLN A 19 11.55 -8.74 -7.03
CA GLN A 19 11.83 -10.17 -7.20
C GLN A 19 10.77 -10.90 -8.06
N LYS A 20 11.27 -11.81 -8.89
CA LYS A 20 10.53 -12.74 -9.76
C LYS A 20 9.61 -13.65 -8.93
N TYR A 21 8.33 -13.75 -9.30
CA TYR A 21 7.47 -14.86 -8.91
C TYR A 21 7.17 -15.73 -10.13
N SER A 22 7.49 -17.02 -10.01
CA SER A 22 7.28 -18.04 -11.04
C SER A 22 5.84 -18.56 -10.98
N PRO A 23 5.11 -18.67 -12.10
CA PRO A 23 3.78 -19.26 -12.12
C PRO A 23 3.91 -20.77 -12.31
N HIS A 24 3.05 -21.57 -11.69
CA HIS A 24 2.51 -22.85 -12.20
C HIS A 24 1.81 -23.63 -11.09
N VAL A 25 0.49 -23.85 -11.21
CA VAL A 25 -0.13 -25.16 -10.94
C VAL A 25 -1.35 -25.32 -11.88
N PRO A 26 -1.59 -26.51 -12.50
CA PRO A 26 -2.57 -26.70 -13.59
C PRO A 26 -4.00 -26.97 -13.10
N LEU A 27 -4.95 -26.67 -13.99
CA LEU A 27 -6.38 -26.97 -13.89
C LEU A 27 -6.65 -28.48 -13.95
N LEU A 28 -7.41 -29.00 -12.97
CA LEU A 28 -8.12 -30.28 -13.06
C LEU A 28 -9.61 -30.04 -12.79
N GLN A 29 -10.42 -30.35 -13.79
CA GLN A 29 -11.87 -30.45 -13.73
C GLN A 29 -12.27 -31.69 -12.91
N SER A 30 -13.31 -31.57 -12.08
CA SER A 30 -14.59 -32.29 -12.25
C SER A 30 -15.33 -32.53 -10.92
N GLU A 31 -16.65 -32.37 -11.01
CA GLU A 31 -17.72 -33.02 -10.24
C GLU A 31 -18.14 -32.43 -8.88
N ALA A 32 -19.35 -31.87 -8.94
CA ALA A 32 -20.16 -31.43 -7.83
C ALA A 32 -20.87 -32.64 -7.20
N HIS A 33 -20.67 -32.86 -5.91
CA HIS A 33 -21.65 -33.52 -5.07
C HIS A 33 -21.82 -32.78 -3.75
N ASN A 34 -23.04 -32.31 -3.57
CA ASN A 34 -23.62 -31.72 -2.37
C ASN A 34 -23.45 -32.70 -1.20
N LEU A 35 -22.94 -32.24 -0.05
CA LEU A 35 -23.31 -32.67 1.30
C LEU A 35 -22.55 -31.84 2.36
N ASN A 36 -23.33 -31.15 3.20
CA ASN A 36 -22.97 -30.56 4.50
C ASN A 36 -21.91 -29.44 4.51
N LEU A 37 -22.41 -28.20 4.51
CA LEU A 37 -21.69 -26.98 4.86
C LEU A 37 -21.15 -27.05 6.31
N CYS A 38 -19.97 -27.65 6.46
CA CYS A 38 -19.13 -27.49 7.63
C CYS A 38 -18.47 -26.11 7.54
N PRO A 39 -18.57 -25.23 8.56
CA PRO A 39 -17.88 -23.96 8.54
C PRO A 39 -16.38 -24.24 8.52
N ARG A 40 -15.71 -23.82 7.44
CA ARG A 40 -14.29 -24.02 7.18
C ARG A 40 -13.50 -23.73 8.46
N ARG A 41 -13.03 -24.79 9.13
CA ARG A 41 -12.01 -24.68 10.17
C ARG A 41 -10.77 -24.14 9.47
N PHE A 42 -10.46 -22.88 9.71
CA PHE A 42 -9.15 -22.36 9.37
C PHE A 42 -8.13 -23.23 10.10
N ASN A 43 -7.34 -23.99 9.35
CA ASN A 43 -6.30 -24.86 9.87
C ASN A 43 -5.13 -23.96 10.31
N HIS A 44 -5.28 -23.29 11.45
CA HIS A 44 -4.21 -22.52 12.05
C HIS A 44 -3.20 -23.51 12.63
N LYS A 45 -2.09 -23.70 11.91
CA LYS A 45 -0.94 -24.44 12.42
C LYS A 45 -0.53 -23.79 13.73
N ALA A 46 -0.53 -24.57 14.82
CA ALA A 46 -0.12 -24.11 16.15
C ALA A 46 1.25 -23.41 16.09
N ILE A 47 1.29 -22.09 16.27
CA ILE A 47 2.54 -21.33 16.31
C ILE A 47 3.07 -21.40 17.74
N LYS A 48 4.27 -21.97 17.90
CA LYS A 48 4.95 -22.09 19.19
C LYS A 48 5.86 -20.90 19.43
N CYS A 49 6.01 -20.52 20.70
CA CYS A 49 7.01 -19.54 21.11
C CYS A 49 8.42 -20.07 20.82
N TRP A 50 9.28 -19.27 20.18
CA TRP A 50 10.64 -19.68 19.85
C TRP A 50 11.52 -19.91 21.09
N GLN A 51 11.18 -19.29 22.23
CA GLN A 51 11.94 -19.41 23.46
C GLN A 51 11.42 -20.52 24.37
N CYS A 52 10.12 -20.55 24.71
CA CYS A 52 9.57 -21.51 25.67
C CYS A 52 8.89 -22.73 25.03
N GLY A 53 8.70 -22.74 23.71
CA GLY A 53 8.06 -23.85 22.98
C GLY A 53 6.56 -24.02 23.22
N ILE A 54 5.95 -23.21 24.09
CA ILE A 54 4.51 -23.24 24.39
C ILE A 54 3.73 -22.67 23.20
N GLU A 55 2.60 -23.30 22.90
CA GLU A 55 1.67 -22.85 21.87
C GLU A 55 1.07 -21.48 22.21
N ARG A 56 1.10 -20.57 21.24
CA ARG A 56 0.57 -19.22 21.41
C ARG A 56 -0.92 -19.20 21.11
N LYS A 57 -1.73 -18.86 22.11
CA LYS A 57 -3.19 -18.68 21.95
C LYS A 57 -3.51 -17.39 21.21
N ASN A 58 -2.78 -16.31 21.52
CA ASN A 58 -2.94 -15.02 20.87
C ASN A 58 -1.75 -14.73 19.93
N LEU A 59 -1.98 -14.88 18.63
CA LEU A 59 -0.95 -14.65 17.61
C LEU A 59 -0.73 -13.16 17.30
N GLY A 60 -1.70 -12.30 17.65
CA GLY A 60 -1.60 -10.85 17.49
C GLY A 60 -0.71 -10.17 18.52
N GLU A 61 -0.45 -10.83 19.66
CA GLU A 61 0.39 -10.25 20.70
C GLU A 61 1.88 -10.24 20.30
N LEU A 62 2.56 -9.15 20.62
CA LEU A 62 3.98 -8.95 20.34
C LEU A 62 4.91 -9.81 21.21
N PHE A 63 4.47 -10.11 22.44
CA PHE A 63 5.26 -10.81 23.44
C PHE A 63 4.59 -12.13 23.81
N CYS A 64 5.40 -13.11 24.22
CA CYS A 64 4.87 -14.38 24.72
C CYS A 64 4.26 -14.18 26.12
N GLU A 65 3.00 -14.56 26.32
CA GLU A 65 2.31 -14.51 27.62
C GLU A 65 3.04 -15.27 28.75
N GLN A 66 3.84 -16.28 28.40
CA GLN A 66 4.49 -17.18 29.37
C GLN A 66 5.92 -16.76 29.74
N CYS A 67 6.71 -16.27 28.78
CA CYS A 67 8.12 -15.94 28.99
C CYS A 67 8.48 -14.49 28.66
N ASN A 68 7.53 -13.70 28.15
CA ASN A 68 7.68 -12.29 27.80
C ASN A 68 8.75 -11.97 26.74
N TYR A 69 9.22 -12.98 25.99
CA TYR A 69 10.09 -12.75 24.83
C TYR A 69 9.28 -12.26 23.64
N ILE A 70 9.81 -11.27 22.92
CA ILE A 70 9.23 -10.76 21.67
C ILE A 70 9.12 -11.89 20.64
N GLN A 71 8.03 -11.93 19.89
CA GLN A 71 7.76 -12.95 18.87
C GLN A 71 7.65 -12.32 17.49
N SER A 72 7.98 -13.10 16.45
CA SER A 72 7.75 -12.69 15.06
C SER A 72 6.24 -12.55 14.80
N PRO A 73 5.80 -11.57 13.98
CA PRO A 73 4.41 -11.47 13.56
C PRO A 73 4.02 -12.70 12.74
N PRO A 74 2.78 -13.21 12.92
CA PRO A 74 2.29 -14.41 12.23
C PRO A 74 1.97 -14.16 10.76
N GLU A 75 1.47 -12.96 10.42
CA GLU A 75 1.06 -12.57 9.07
C GLU A 75 1.80 -11.29 8.68
N LYS A 76 2.73 -11.42 7.72
CA LYS A 76 3.58 -10.30 7.26
C LYS A 76 3.01 -9.60 6.01
N ASP A 77 2.05 -10.24 5.35
CA ASP A 77 1.53 -9.78 4.06
C ASP A 77 0.28 -8.89 4.19
N ASN A 78 -0.42 -8.91 5.33
CA ASN A 78 -1.60 -8.08 5.56
C ASN A 78 -1.34 -6.94 6.54
N TYR A 79 -0.98 -5.78 6.00
CA TYR A 79 -0.66 -4.58 6.78
C TYR A 79 -1.80 -4.05 7.65
N PHE A 80 -3.05 -4.34 7.32
CA PHE A 80 -4.18 -3.95 8.17
C PHE A 80 -4.17 -4.71 9.50
N LYS A 81 -3.83 -6.00 9.46
CA LYS A 81 -3.75 -6.84 10.67
C LYS A 81 -2.66 -6.39 11.62
N ILE A 82 -1.54 -5.87 11.10
CA ILE A 82 -0.43 -5.35 11.90
C ILE A 82 -0.87 -4.19 12.81
N PHE A 83 -1.81 -3.36 12.34
CA PHE A 83 -2.35 -2.24 13.11
C PHE A 83 -3.73 -2.52 13.73
N GLU A 84 -4.21 -3.76 13.63
CA GLU A 84 -5.55 -4.18 14.07
C GLU A 84 -6.66 -3.32 13.44
N LEU A 85 -6.50 -2.95 12.17
CA LEU A 85 -7.46 -2.17 11.42
C LEU A 85 -8.33 -3.07 10.53
N GLU A 86 -9.53 -2.59 10.22
CA GLU A 86 -10.38 -3.20 9.21
C GLU A 86 -9.76 -3.03 7.81
N GLU A 87 -9.93 -4.05 6.95
CA GLU A 87 -9.43 -4.06 5.57
C GLU A 87 -10.30 -3.19 4.66
N LYS A 88 -10.29 -1.88 4.92
CA LYS A 88 -11.04 -0.86 4.19
C LYS A 88 -10.10 0.15 3.56
N PHE A 89 -10.53 0.73 2.43
CA PHE A 89 -9.78 1.80 1.81
C PHE A 89 -9.85 3.08 2.65
N SER A 90 -11.03 3.43 3.18
CA SER A 90 -11.16 4.50 4.16
C SER A 90 -10.51 4.12 5.49
N ILE A 91 -9.48 4.86 5.89
CA ILE A 91 -8.76 4.71 7.17
C ILE A 91 -8.63 6.11 7.77
N ASP A 92 -8.90 6.24 9.07
CA ASP A 92 -8.60 7.46 9.82
C ASP A 92 -7.07 7.63 9.97
N PRO A 93 -6.46 8.67 9.38
CA PRO A 93 -5.03 8.92 9.49
C PRO A 93 -4.56 9.09 10.93
N LYS A 94 -5.40 9.64 11.82
CA LYS A 94 -5.05 9.83 13.24
C LYS A 94 -4.96 8.49 13.96
N GLN A 95 -5.94 7.61 13.75
CA GLN A 95 -5.92 6.25 14.28
C GLN A 95 -4.68 5.48 13.80
N LEU A 96 -4.39 5.52 12.49
CA LEU A 96 -3.21 4.86 11.92
C LEU A 96 -1.90 5.39 12.54
N THR A 97 -1.77 6.70 12.65
CA THR A 97 -0.58 7.35 13.25
C THR A 97 -0.43 6.97 14.74
N SER A 98 -1.54 6.92 15.48
CA SER A 98 -1.54 6.52 16.89
C SER A 98 -1.05 5.07 17.05
N LYS A 99 -1.64 4.14 16.28
CA LYS A 99 -1.23 2.72 16.27
C LYS A 99 0.23 2.55 15.87
N TYR A 100 0.68 3.28 14.85
CA TYR A 100 2.09 3.29 14.44
C TYR A 100 3.04 3.71 15.58
N ARG A 101 2.75 4.81 16.28
CA ARG A 101 3.56 5.28 17.41
C ARG A 101 3.55 4.28 18.56
N GLN A 102 2.41 3.67 18.86
CA GLN A 102 2.31 2.61 19.87
C GLN A 102 3.23 1.43 19.53
N MET A 103 3.17 0.93 18.30
CA MET A 103 3.98 -0.20 17.84
C MET A 103 5.48 0.13 17.84
N GLN A 104 5.88 1.28 17.29
CA GLN A 104 7.27 1.74 17.33
C GLN A 104 7.77 1.90 18.78
N GLY A 105 6.91 2.40 19.67
CA GLY A 105 7.22 2.47 21.10
C GLY A 105 7.53 1.11 21.72
N LEU A 106 6.93 0.01 21.24
CA LEU A 106 7.17 -1.34 21.76
C LEU A 106 8.36 -2.03 21.09
N LEU A 107 8.65 -1.69 19.82
CA LEU A 107 9.59 -2.36 18.94
C LEU A 107 10.89 -1.58 18.67
N HIS A 108 11.08 -0.40 19.27
CA HIS A 108 12.27 0.41 18.95
C HIS A 108 13.56 -0.35 19.30
N PRO A 109 14.54 -0.46 18.37
CA PRO A 109 15.77 -1.25 18.58
C PRO A 109 16.53 -0.88 19.86
N ASP A 110 16.52 0.39 20.28
CA ASP A 110 17.15 0.84 21.53
C ASP A 110 16.67 0.07 22.76
N LYS A 111 15.40 -0.35 22.79
CA LYS A 111 14.83 -1.14 23.90
C LYS A 111 15.38 -2.57 23.95
N PHE A 112 15.96 -3.04 22.85
CA PHE A 112 16.51 -4.39 22.70
C PHE A 112 18.04 -4.40 22.62
N SER A 113 18.70 -3.25 22.73
CA SER A 113 20.17 -3.11 22.68
C SER A 113 20.91 -4.06 23.66
N ASN A 114 20.34 -4.29 24.84
CA ASN A 114 20.88 -5.19 25.87
C ASN A 114 20.20 -6.57 25.92
N LYS A 115 19.40 -6.93 24.92
CA LYS A 115 18.68 -8.22 24.83
C LYS A 115 19.46 -9.26 24.03
N SER A 116 18.94 -10.48 23.97
CA SER A 116 19.53 -11.56 23.15
C SER A 116 19.53 -11.18 21.67
N ASP A 117 20.45 -11.75 20.89
CA ASP A 117 20.55 -11.44 19.46
C ASP A 117 19.26 -11.79 18.70
N THR A 118 18.60 -12.91 19.05
CA THR A 118 17.29 -13.27 18.51
C THR A 118 16.23 -12.18 18.77
N GLU A 119 16.19 -11.59 19.97
CA GLU A 119 15.24 -10.51 20.25
C GLU A 119 15.56 -9.22 19.48
N LYS A 120 16.86 -8.91 19.30
CA LYS A 120 17.30 -7.77 18.48
C LYS A 120 16.89 -7.94 17.03
N ASP A 121 17.10 -9.12 16.46
CA ASP A 121 16.76 -9.43 15.08
C ASP A 121 15.24 -9.36 14.85
N ILE A 122 14.45 -9.98 15.73
CA ILE A 122 12.98 -9.92 15.65
C ILE A 122 12.49 -8.47 15.78
N SER A 123 13.06 -7.71 16.72
CA SER A 123 12.70 -6.30 16.93
C SER A 123 13.00 -5.44 15.71
N ALA A 124 14.19 -5.58 15.13
CA ALA A 124 14.60 -4.86 13.92
C ALA A 124 13.73 -5.23 12.70
N GLU A 125 13.48 -6.53 12.49
CA GLU A 125 12.62 -7.00 11.40
C GLU A 125 11.20 -6.44 11.54
N PHE A 126 10.61 -6.53 12.74
CA PHE A 126 9.25 -6.08 12.95
C PHE A 126 9.15 -4.55 12.87
N SER A 127 10.11 -3.81 13.42
CA SER A 127 10.13 -2.35 13.28
C SER A 127 10.16 -1.92 11.80
N SER A 128 10.97 -2.58 10.98
CA SER A 128 11.02 -2.37 9.53
C SER A 128 9.67 -2.69 8.85
N LEU A 129 9.04 -3.81 9.23
CA LEU A 129 7.72 -4.19 8.73
C LEU A 129 6.64 -3.16 9.10
N VAL A 130 6.64 -2.66 10.34
CA VAL A 130 5.72 -1.61 10.81
C VAL A 130 5.90 -0.32 10.00
N ASN A 131 7.14 0.07 9.72
CA ASN A 131 7.42 1.23 8.87
C ASN A 131 6.89 1.04 7.45
N LYS A 132 7.12 -0.14 6.86
CA LYS A 132 6.61 -0.47 5.52
C LYS A 132 5.08 -0.47 5.48
N ALA A 133 4.44 -1.08 6.48
CA ALA A 133 3.00 -1.14 6.62
C ALA A 133 2.40 0.27 6.78
N TYR A 134 2.98 1.09 7.66
CA TYR A 134 2.55 2.47 7.87
C TYR A 134 2.65 3.29 6.58
N ASN A 135 3.81 3.28 5.91
CA ASN A 135 4.01 4.03 4.67
C ASN A 135 3.06 3.57 3.54
N THR A 136 2.75 2.28 3.49
CA THR A 136 1.83 1.71 2.50
C THR A 136 0.39 2.13 2.80
N LEU A 137 -0.06 1.99 4.04
CA LEU A 137 -1.42 2.36 4.42
C LEU A 137 -1.60 3.88 4.47
N GLN A 138 -0.60 4.69 4.78
CA GLN A 138 -0.75 6.14 4.85
C GLN A 138 -1.02 6.75 3.46
N THR A 139 -0.37 6.24 2.42
CA THR A 139 -0.50 6.76 1.05
C THR A 139 -1.71 6.14 0.34
N PRO A 140 -2.74 6.91 -0.08
CA PRO A 140 -3.95 6.36 -0.69
C PRO A 140 -3.69 5.42 -1.88
N LEU A 141 -2.80 5.81 -2.80
CA LEU A 141 -2.45 4.97 -3.95
C LEU A 141 -1.84 3.62 -3.54
N LYS A 142 -0.88 3.62 -2.61
CA LYS A 142 -0.24 2.39 -2.11
C LYS A 142 -1.24 1.52 -1.35
N ARG A 143 -2.11 2.15 -0.54
CA ARG A 143 -3.20 1.48 0.17
C ARG A 143 -4.17 0.79 -0.79
N ALA A 144 -4.57 1.45 -1.88
CA ALA A 144 -5.47 0.87 -2.86
C ALA A 144 -4.85 -0.36 -3.55
N ILE A 145 -3.59 -0.27 -3.96
CA ILE A 145 -2.84 -1.38 -4.56
C ILE A 145 -2.71 -2.54 -3.57
N HIS A 146 -2.40 -2.25 -2.31
CA HIS A 146 -2.30 -3.25 -1.25
C HIS A 146 -3.62 -3.97 -1.02
N LEU A 147 -4.72 -3.22 -0.93
CA LEU A 147 -6.06 -3.78 -0.76
C LEU A 147 -6.47 -4.65 -1.96
N LEU A 148 -6.12 -4.23 -3.18
CA LEU A 148 -6.34 -5.02 -4.39
C LEU A 148 -5.59 -6.36 -4.35
N HIS A 149 -4.33 -6.35 -3.90
CA HIS A 149 -3.52 -7.56 -3.72
C HIS A 149 -4.16 -8.53 -2.73
N LEU A 150 -4.68 -8.03 -1.59
CA LEU A 150 -5.41 -8.85 -0.62
C LEU A 150 -6.69 -9.47 -1.19
N LYS A 151 -7.29 -8.86 -2.23
CA LYS A 151 -8.44 -9.42 -2.96
C LYS A 151 -8.02 -10.40 -4.07
N GLY A 152 -6.73 -10.75 -4.19
CA GLY A 152 -6.20 -11.66 -5.19
C GLY A 152 -6.07 -11.05 -6.58
N ALA A 153 -6.09 -9.72 -6.68
CA ALA A 153 -5.99 -8.99 -7.94
C ALA A 153 -4.71 -8.16 -7.98
N VAL A 154 -4.10 -8.05 -9.17
CA VAL A 154 -2.91 -7.23 -9.41
C VAL A 154 -3.14 -6.28 -10.59
N ILE A 155 -2.38 -5.20 -10.61
CA ILE A 155 -2.27 -4.27 -11.74
C ILE A 155 -0.89 -4.47 -12.32
N ASP A 156 -0.82 -4.85 -13.59
CA ASP A 156 0.46 -5.00 -14.28
C ASP A 156 1.14 -3.63 -14.45
N GLU A 157 2.47 -3.60 -14.43
CA GLU A 157 3.22 -2.35 -14.60
C GLU A 157 2.96 -1.70 -15.97
N ASP A 158 2.68 -2.51 -16.99
CA ASP A 158 2.39 -2.07 -18.35
C ASP A 158 0.90 -1.70 -18.58
N GLN A 159 0.03 -1.93 -17.59
CA GLN A 159 -1.39 -1.64 -17.72
C GLN A 159 -1.62 -0.12 -17.72
N ARG A 160 -2.28 0.38 -18.77
CA ARG A 160 -2.51 1.81 -19.02
C ARG A 160 -4.01 2.10 -19.10
N VAL A 161 -4.35 3.38 -18.96
CA VAL A 161 -5.69 3.86 -19.30
C VAL A 161 -5.81 3.90 -20.82
N GLU A 162 -6.88 3.31 -21.35
CA GLU A 162 -7.18 3.30 -22.79
C GLU A 162 -8.08 4.47 -23.21
N ASP A 163 -8.67 5.17 -22.24
CA ASP A 163 -9.56 6.32 -22.42
C ASP A 163 -8.80 7.53 -23.03
N PRO A 164 -9.05 7.87 -24.31
CA PRO A 164 -8.33 8.96 -24.98
C PRO A 164 -8.64 10.34 -24.40
N GLU A 165 -9.86 10.55 -23.89
CA GLU A 165 -10.28 11.83 -23.31
C GLU A 165 -9.49 12.09 -22.02
N PHE A 166 -9.39 11.07 -21.16
CA PHE A 166 -8.57 11.13 -19.96
C PHE A 166 -7.08 11.38 -20.26
N LEU A 167 -6.53 10.69 -21.27
CA LEU A 167 -5.12 10.89 -21.62
C LEU A 167 -4.85 12.31 -22.12
N MET A 168 -5.78 12.89 -22.88
CA MET A 168 -5.71 14.28 -23.32
C MET A 168 -5.76 15.24 -22.14
N GLU A 169 -6.69 15.03 -21.19
CA GLU A 169 -6.79 15.83 -19.96
C GLU A 169 -5.47 15.83 -19.17
N ILE A 170 -4.85 14.67 -18.99
CA ILE A 170 -3.56 14.57 -18.29
C ILE A 170 -2.44 15.26 -19.06
N MET A 171 -2.44 15.22 -20.39
CA MET A 171 -1.46 15.93 -21.21
C MET A 171 -1.60 17.45 -21.07
N GLU A 172 -2.82 17.96 -21.22
CA GLU A 172 -3.13 19.38 -21.03
C GLU A 172 -2.75 19.85 -19.62
N LEU A 173 -3.06 19.05 -18.59
CA LEU A 173 -2.69 19.37 -17.22
C LEU A 173 -1.17 19.45 -17.02
N ASN A 174 -0.40 18.55 -17.63
CA ASN A 174 1.06 18.62 -17.55
C ASN A 174 1.61 19.87 -18.28
N GLU A 175 1.05 20.21 -19.43
CA GLU A 175 1.42 21.44 -20.15
C GLU A 175 1.08 22.70 -19.34
N GLU A 176 -0.08 22.74 -18.68
CA GLU A 176 -0.45 23.83 -17.76
C GLU A 176 0.53 23.98 -16.60
N VAL A 177 1.03 22.85 -16.07
CA VAL A 177 2.01 22.79 -14.98
C VAL A 177 3.39 23.26 -15.43
N GLU A 178 3.86 22.83 -16.61
CA GLU A 178 5.14 23.28 -17.17
C GLU A 178 5.13 24.78 -17.49
N ASN A 179 4.03 25.30 -18.03
CA ASN A 179 3.84 26.72 -18.36
C ASN A 179 3.38 27.56 -17.15
N ALA A 180 3.50 27.05 -15.92
CA ALA A 180 3.08 27.77 -14.73
C ALA A 180 4.19 28.72 -14.25
N ASP A 181 4.13 30.00 -14.65
CA ASP A 181 5.16 30.99 -14.34
C ASP A 181 5.03 31.66 -12.97
N SER A 182 3.88 31.51 -12.29
CA SER A 182 3.62 32.12 -10.99
C SER A 182 3.30 31.08 -9.91
N ASP A 183 3.65 31.41 -8.67
CA ASP A 183 3.31 30.61 -7.49
C ASP A 183 1.79 30.42 -7.35
N GLU A 184 1.01 31.48 -7.53
CA GLU A 184 -0.44 31.39 -7.46
C GLU A 184 -1.02 30.41 -8.49
N LYS A 185 -0.45 30.34 -9.69
CA LYS A 185 -0.89 29.39 -10.73
C LYS A 185 -0.54 27.96 -10.32
N LEU A 186 0.67 27.71 -9.83
CA LEU A 186 1.08 26.39 -9.33
C LEU A 186 0.22 25.93 -8.14
N LYS A 187 -0.06 26.81 -7.18
CA LYS A 187 -0.96 26.53 -6.04
C LYS A 187 -2.37 26.19 -6.51
N LYS A 188 -2.92 26.93 -7.49
CA LYS A 188 -4.24 26.63 -8.08
C LYS A 188 -4.26 25.26 -8.77
N LEU A 189 -3.22 24.94 -9.55
CA LEU A 189 -3.09 23.64 -10.22
C LEU A 189 -2.96 22.49 -9.21
N LYS A 190 -2.19 22.69 -8.13
CA LYS A 190 -2.09 21.73 -7.03
C LYS A 190 -3.46 21.46 -6.41
N LEU A 191 -4.22 22.51 -6.07
CA LEU A 191 -5.56 22.38 -5.49
C LEU A 191 -6.54 21.67 -6.45
N LYS A 192 -6.50 21.98 -7.75
CA LYS A 192 -7.30 21.30 -8.78
C LYS A 192 -6.97 19.80 -8.82
N ASN A 193 -5.69 19.46 -8.89
CA ASN A 193 -5.21 18.08 -8.92
C ASN A 193 -5.55 17.31 -7.62
N ASP A 194 -5.40 17.94 -6.46
CA ASP A 194 -5.75 17.34 -5.16
C ASP A 194 -7.27 17.09 -5.03
N SER A 195 -8.09 17.96 -5.65
CA SER A 195 -9.54 17.76 -5.75
C SER A 195 -9.87 16.53 -6.61
N GLU A 196 -9.24 16.37 -7.78
CA GLU A 196 -9.44 15.20 -8.64
C GLU A 196 -8.97 13.91 -7.95
N LEU A 197 -7.82 13.92 -7.30
CA LEU A 197 -7.35 12.79 -6.48
C LEU A 197 -8.34 12.41 -5.39
N SER A 198 -8.98 13.40 -4.74
CA SER A 198 -9.99 13.16 -3.71
C SER A 198 -11.27 12.52 -4.29
N LYS A 199 -11.70 12.94 -5.49
CA LYS A 199 -12.83 12.32 -6.18
C LYS A 199 -12.54 10.86 -6.53
N ILE A 200 -11.38 10.59 -7.14
CA ILE A 200 -10.95 9.24 -7.48
C ILE A 200 -10.81 8.36 -6.24
N ALA A 201 -10.27 8.90 -5.14
CA ALA A 201 -10.19 8.17 -3.87
C ALA A 201 -11.59 7.73 -3.36
N ASN A 202 -12.59 8.61 -3.48
CA ASN A 202 -13.97 8.28 -3.12
C ASN A 202 -14.57 7.20 -4.04
N GLU A 203 -14.29 7.26 -5.33
CA GLU A 203 -14.71 6.23 -6.30
C GLU A 203 -14.05 4.88 -6.02
N ILE A 204 -12.76 4.87 -5.73
CA ILE A 204 -12.02 3.67 -5.31
C ILE A 204 -12.67 3.07 -4.05
N ASN A 205 -12.98 3.90 -3.05
CA ASN A 205 -13.65 3.43 -1.83
C ASN A 205 -14.98 2.75 -2.15
N LYS A 206 -15.82 3.39 -2.98
CA LYS A 206 -17.11 2.84 -3.42
C LYS A 206 -16.92 1.52 -4.16
N CYS A 207 -15.95 1.42 -5.07
CA CYS A 207 -15.68 0.19 -5.82
C CYS A 207 -15.29 -0.97 -4.89
N PHE A 208 -14.53 -0.69 -3.83
CA PHE A 208 -14.18 -1.71 -2.83
C PHE A 208 -15.38 -2.11 -1.95
N GLU A 209 -16.28 -1.17 -1.64
CA GLU A 209 -17.51 -1.45 -0.89
C GLU A 209 -18.53 -2.27 -1.71
N THR A 210 -18.63 -2.00 -3.02
CA THR A 210 -19.53 -2.73 -3.93
C THR A 210 -18.93 -4.01 -4.51
N GLY A 211 -17.62 -4.23 -4.33
CA GLY A 211 -16.90 -5.39 -4.85
C GLY A 211 -16.55 -5.32 -6.35
N GLU A 212 -16.64 -4.14 -6.96
CA GLU A 212 -16.33 -3.91 -8.39
C GLU A 212 -14.81 -3.79 -8.62
N ILE A 213 -14.08 -4.92 -8.54
CA ILE A 213 -12.62 -4.96 -8.59
C ILE A 213 -12.03 -4.40 -9.90
N ASN A 214 -12.67 -4.64 -11.06
CA ASN A 214 -12.16 -4.15 -12.34
C ASN A 214 -12.20 -2.62 -12.44
N LYS A 215 -13.31 -2.00 -12.01
CA LYS A 215 -13.42 -0.53 -11.92
C LYS A 215 -12.45 0.05 -10.90
N ALA A 216 -12.24 -0.65 -9.77
CA ALA A 216 -11.21 -0.25 -8.82
C ALA A 216 -9.82 -0.21 -9.47
N LYS A 217 -9.46 -1.21 -10.31
CA LYS A 217 -8.19 -1.21 -11.06
C LYS A 217 -8.06 0.01 -11.98
N GLU A 218 -9.08 0.29 -12.78
CA GLU A 218 -9.10 1.44 -13.69
C GLU A 218 -8.89 2.75 -12.91
N ASN A 219 -9.62 2.95 -11.82
CA ASN A 219 -9.50 4.13 -10.98
C ASN A 219 -8.13 4.23 -10.27
N ILE A 220 -7.54 3.11 -9.86
CA ILE A 220 -6.17 3.08 -9.31
C ILE A 220 -5.16 3.52 -10.38
N ILE A 221 -5.32 3.07 -11.63
CA ILE A 221 -4.43 3.50 -12.72
C ILE A 221 -4.61 5.01 -12.97
N LYS A 222 -5.84 5.53 -13.03
CA LYS A 222 -6.09 6.99 -13.12
C LYS A 222 -5.42 7.75 -11.97
N MET A 223 -5.53 7.24 -10.74
CA MET A 223 -4.84 7.79 -9.57
C MET A 223 -3.32 7.80 -9.71
N LYS A 224 -2.70 6.83 -10.42
CA LYS A 224 -1.25 6.86 -10.70
C LYS A 224 -0.87 8.07 -11.55
N TYR A 225 -1.64 8.40 -12.59
CA TYR A 225 -1.37 9.55 -13.46
C TYR A 225 -1.44 10.88 -12.69
N PHE A 226 -2.50 11.10 -11.93
CA PHE A 226 -2.63 12.32 -11.13
C PHE A 226 -1.57 12.42 -10.02
N ASN A 227 -1.13 11.31 -9.42
CA ASN A 227 0.00 11.34 -8.48
C ASN A 227 1.32 11.71 -9.18
N SER A 228 1.51 11.28 -10.43
CA SER A 228 2.68 11.71 -11.22
C SER A 228 2.66 13.22 -11.44
N VAL A 229 1.49 13.79 -11.74
CA VAL A 229 1.30 15.24 -11.84
C VAL A 229 1.58 15.93 -10.50
N SER A 230 1.09 15.39 -9.37
CA SER A 230 1.43 15.92 -8.04
C SER A 230 2.94 15.97 -7.78
N VAL A 231 3.67 14.91 -8.16
CA VAL A 231 5.14 14.88 -8.03
C VAL A 231 5.78 15.96 -8.89
N HIS A 232 5.33 16.11 -10.14
CA HIS A 232 5.81 17.16 -11.05
C HIS A 232 5.59 18.57 -10.46
N ILE A 233 4.36 18.87 -10.02
CA ILE A 233 4.03 20.14 -9.37
C ILE A 233 4.91 20.40 -8.16
N ASN A 234 5.06 19.40 -7.27
CA ASN A 234 5.87 19.55 -6.06
C ASN A 234 7.36 19.76 -6.37
N ASN A 235 7.88 19.17 -7.44
CA ASN A 235 9.27 19.40 -7.89
C ASN A 235 9.45 20.84 -8.38
N LEU A 236 8.54 21.35 -9.21
CA LEU A 236 8.59 22.74 -9.70
C LEU A 236 8.47 23.76 -8.56
N ILE A 237 7.61 23.51 -7.57
CA ILE A 237 7.50 24.36 -6.36
C ILE A 237 8.86 24.42 -5.63
N ARG A 238 9.55 23.29 -5.49
CA ARG A 238 10.87 23.22 -4.85
C ARG A 238 11.95 23.95 -5.66
N GLU A 239 11.98 23.74 -6.97
CA GLU A 239 12.97 24.37 -7.87
C GLU A 239 12.84 25.88 -7.90
N LYS A 240 11.61 26.40 -7.86
CA LYS A 240 11.34 27.85 -7.81
C LYS A 240 11.56 28.47 -6.44
N GLY A 241 12.00 27.69 -5.43
CA GLY A 241 12.27 28.19 -4.08
C GLY A 241 11.03 28.73 -3.37
N ILE A 242 9.84 28.28 -3.78
CA ILE A 242 8.57 28.73 -3.23
C ILE A 242 8.37 28.00 -1.89
N THR A 243 8.72 28.67 -0.78
CA THR A 243 8.30 28.25 0.55
C THR A 243 6.89 28.75 0.83
N GLU A 244 6.09 27.90 1.49
CA GLU A 244 4.74 28.20 1.99
C GLU A 244 4.66 29.51 2.80
#